data_AF-A0A834ECJ1-F1
#
_entry.id   AF-A0A834ECJ1-F1
#
_cell.length_a   1.000
_cell.length_b   1.000
_cell.length_c   1.000
_cell.angle_alpha   90.00
_cell.angle_beta   90.00
_cell.angle_gamma   90.00
#
_symmetry.space_group_name_H-M   'P 1'
#
loop_
_entity.id
_entity.type
_entity.pdbx_description
1 polymer ?
#
loop_
_entity_poly.entity_id
_entity_poly.type
_entity_poly.pdbx_seq_one_letter_code
_entity_poly.pdbx_strand_id
1 'polypeptide(L)'
;MVRCWEENQYLLCPHSAVAVSYHYQKLHRQPSSTPRCCLAPASAAKFQEAVLTAGLTPEIPSEILALERKETRCTLMRKSDDWMLMLRDTIEDMSQQWRDRFLNAAE
;
A
#
# COMPACT_ATOMS: atom_id res chain seq x y z
N MET A 1 -17.36 -0.08 -5.13
CA MET A 1 -16.30 0.18 -6.13
C MET A 1 -16.93 0.45 -7.48
N VAL A 2 -17.70 -0.49 -8.04
CA VAL A 2 -18.43 -0.37 -9.33
C VAL A 2 -19.11 0.99 -9.53
N ARG A 3 -20.04 1.37 -8.64
CA ARG A 3 -20.75 2.66 -8.74
C ARG A 3 -19.82 3.88 -8.88
N CYS A 4 -18.72 3.92 -8.13
CA CYS A 4 -17.79 5.06 -8.20
C CYS A 4 -17.01 5.07 -9.53
N TRP A 5 -16.67 3.90 -10.05
CA TRP A 5 -16.11 3.77 -11.39
C TRP A 5 -17.11 4.24 -12.46
N GLU A 6 -18.33 3.74 -12.45
CA GLU A 6 -19.37 4.11 -13.42
C GLU A 6 -19.65 5.62 -13.42
N GLU A 7 -19.76 6.23 -12.24
CA GLU A 7 -20.12 7.64 -12.10
C GLU A 7 -18.92 8.60 -12.27
N ASN A 8 -17.69 8.18 -11.97
CA ASN A 8 -16.53 9.10 -11.84
C ASN A 8 -15.26 8.63 -12.55
N GLN A 9 -15.25 7.42 -13.13
CA GLN A 9 -14.06 6.75 -13.68
C GLN A 9 -12.89 6.75 -12.69
N TYR A 10 -13.19 6.54 -11.40
CA TYR A 10 -12.21 6.55 -10.33
C TYR A 10 -12.12 5.18 -9.64
N LEU A 11 -10.97 4.51 -9.78
CA LEU A 11 -10.73 3.22 -9.13
C LEU A 11 -10.44 3.40 -7.64
N LEU A 12 -11.31 2.80 -6.82
CA LEU A 12 -11.14 2.76 -5.37
C LEU A 12 -10.37 1.52 -4.95
N CYS A 13 -9.51 1.64 -3.94
CA CYS A 13 -9.08 0.48 -3.16
C CYS A 13 -10.21 0.05 -2.19
N PRO A 14 -10.17 -1.16 -1.60
CA PRO A 14 -11.20 -1.62 -0.69
C PRO A 14 -11.40 -0.69 0.52
N HIS A 15 -10.32 -0.09 1.05
CA HIS A 15 -10.40 0.84 2.17
C HIS A 15 -11.16 2.13 1.81
N SER A 16 -10.83 2.75 0.67
CA SER A 16 -11.54 3.95 0.18
C SER A 16 -13.00 3.64 -0.14
N ALA A 17 -13.29 2.43 -0.64
CA ALA A 17 -14.65 1.99 -0.94
C ALA A 17 -15.57 1.94 0.28
N VAL A 18 -15.03 1.67 1.48
CA VAL A 18 -15.80 1.73 2.74
C VAL A 18 -16.29 3.15 3.00
N ALA A 19 -15.41 4.15 2.92
CA ALA A 19 -15.77 5.55 3.12
C ALA A 19 -16.78 6.05 2.06
N VAL A 20 -16.55 5.70 0.79
CA VAL A 20 -17.43 6.08 -0.32
C VAL A 20 -18.81 5.39 -0.23
N SER A 21 -18.86 4.15 0.22
CA SER A 21 -20.13 3.44 0.50
C SER A 21 -20.97 4.20 1.53
N TYR A 22 -20.35 4.62 2.63
CA TYR A 22 -21.03 5.44 3.64
C TYR A 22 -21.53 6.77 3.05
N HIS A 23 -20.71 7.44 2.24
CA HIS A 23 -21.10 8.66 1.54
C HIS A 23 -22.36 8.45 0.67
N TYR A 24 -22.39 7.38 -0.13
CA TYR A 24 -23.53 7.05 -1.00
C TYR A 24 -24.80 6.73 -0.21
N GLN A 25 -24.68 6.00 0.89
CA GLN A 25 -25.82 5.71 1.77
C GLN A 25 -26.42 6.98 2.39
N LYS A 26 -25.57 7.96 2.74
CA LYS A 26 -26.04 9.25 3.28
C LYS A 26 -26.71 10.12 2.23
N LEU A 27 -26.18 10.17 0.99
CA LEU A 27 -26.83 10.87 -0.12
C LEU A 27 -28.27 10.40 -0.34
N HIS A 28 -28.51 9.09 -0.26
CA HIS A 28 -29.83 8.52 -0.48
C HIS A 28 -30.84 8.88 0.63
N ARG A 29 -30.37 9.01 1.89
CA ARG A 29 -31.24 9.28 3.04
C ARG A 29 -31.54 10.75 3.24
N GLN A 30 -30.53 11.62 3.12
CA GLN A 30 -30.67 13.07 3.26
C GLN A 30 -29.58 13.75 2.44
N PRO A 31 -29.93 14.42 1.33
CA PRO A 31 -28.98 15.24 0.58
C PRO A 31 -28.54 16.43 1.44
N SER A 32 -27.49 16.27 2.24
CA SER A 32 -26.88 17.38 2.98
C SER A 32 -26.05 18.23 2.01
N SER A 33 -26.17 19.56 2.08
CA SER A 33 -25.33 20.49 1.30
C SER A 33 -23.87 20.53 1.79
N THR A 34 -23.57 19.93 2.95
CA THR A 34 -22.21 19.92 3.51
C THR A 34 -21.28 19.02 2.68
N PRO A 35 -20.12 19.54 2.21
CA PRO A 35 -19.14 18.73 1.49
C PRO A 35 -18.59 17.62 2.39
N ARG A 36 -18.42 16.43 1.81
CA ARG A 36 -17.82 15.27 2.49
C ARG A 36 -16.48 14.93 1.85
N CYS A 37 -15.44 14.78 2.67
CA CYS A 37 -14.14 14.30 2.24
C CYS A 37 -13.98 12.82 2.61
N CYS A 38 -13.93 11.93 1.61
CA CYS A 38 -13.60 10.53 1.83
C CYS A 38 -12.09 10.36 1.73
N LEU A 39 -11.43 9.95 2.81
CA LEU A 39 -9.99 9.71 2.79
C LEU A 39 -9.68 8.46 1.95
N ALA A 40 -8.69 8.57 1.07
CA ALA A 40 -8.18 7.47 0.26
C ALA A 40 -6.82 7.01 0.81
N PRO A 41 -6.78 6.09 1.79
CA PRO A 41 -5.55 5.77 2.53
C PRO A 41 -4.55 4.93 1.72
N ALA A 42 -4.98 4.37 0.58
CA ALA A 42 -4.12 3.58 -0.29
C ALA A 42 -4.60 3.64 -1.75
N SER A 43 -3.66 3.45 -2.68
CA SER A 43 -3.93 3.24 -4.10
C SER A 43 -4.61 1.89 -4.36
N ALA A 44 -5.51 1.85 -5.36
CA ALA A 44 -6.13 0.63 -5.84
C ALA A 44 -5.11 -0.39 -6.38
N ALA A 45 -3.97 0.07 -6.90
CA ALA A 45 -2.88 -0.76 -7.39
C ALA A 45 -2.31 -1.73 -6.33
N LYS A 46 -2.48 -1.43 -5.03
CA LYS A 46 -2.06 -2.32 -3.94
C LYS A 46 -3.02 -3.49 -3.68
N PHE A 47 -4.22 -3.45 -4.25
CA PHE A 47 -5.31 -4.39 -3.97
C PHE A 47 -6.00 -4.84 -5.26
N GLN A 48 -5.19 -5.29 -6.23
CA GLN A 48 -5.66 -5.67 -7.57
C GLN A 48 -6.74 -6.75 -7.53
N GLU A 49 -6.62 -7.73 -6.63
CA GLU A 49 -7.62 -8.79 -6.43
C GLU A 49 -9.01 -8.22 -6.10
N ALA A 50 -9.08 -7.20 -5.25
CA ALA A 50 -10.36 -6.56 -4.89
C ALA A 50 -10.96 -5.81 -6.09
N VAL A 51 -10.12 -5.19 -6.93
CA VAL A 51 -10.55 -4.52 -8.16
C VAL A 51 -11.11 -5.53 -9.17
N LEU A 52 -10.40 -6.65 -9.38
CA LEU A 52 -10.84 -7.76 -10.25
C LEU A 52 -12.14 -8.39 -9.74
N THR A 53 -12.25 -8.64 -8.43
CA THR A 53 -13.45 -9.22 -7.81
C THR A 53 -14.67 -8.30 -7.96
N ALA A 54 -14.45 -6.98 -8.00
CA ALA A 54 -15.50 -6.01 -8.29
C ALA A 54 -15.89 -5.95 -9.78
N GLY A 55 -15.28 -6.77 -10.65
CA GLY A 55 -15.52 -6.76 -12.09
C GLY A 55 -14.88 -5.57 -12.83
N LEU A 56 -13.85 -4.97 -12.23
CA LEU A 56 -13.14 -3.81 -12.78
C LEU A 56 -11.71 -4.21 -13.21
N THR A 57 -11.11 -3.42 -14.10
CA THR A 57 -9.73 -3.63 -14.55
C THR A 57 -8.76 -2.85 -13.64
N PRO A 58 -7.76 -3.49 -13.01
CA PRO A 58 -6.73 -2.78 -12.26
C PRO A 58 -5.88 -1.87 -13.16
N GLU A 59 -5.69 -0.63 -12.72
CA GLU A 59 -4.70 0.28 -13.30
C GLU A 59 -3.47 0.32 -12.40
N ILE A 60 -2.33 -0.11 -12.95
CA ILE A 60 -1.06 -0.20 -12.21
C ILE A 60 -0.04 0.67 -12.95
N PRO A 61 0.53 1.70 -12.30
CA PRO A 61 1.59 2.50 -12.90
C PRO A 61 2.80 1.65 -13.29
N SER A 62 3.44 2.00 -14.41
CA SER A 62 4.56 1.22 -14.97
C SER A 62 5.73 1.08 -14.00
N GLU A 63 5.95 2.11 -13.17
CA GLU A 63 6.98 2.18 -12.14
C GLU A 63 6.70 1.19 -11.01
N ILE A 64 5.43 0.92 -10.71
CA ILE A 64 5.01 -0.09 -9.72
C ILE A 64 5.17 -1.50 -10.30
N LEU A 65 4.78 -1.72 -11.56
CA LEU A 65 5.00 -3.00 -12.25
C LEU A 65 6.50 -3.33 -12.34
N ALA A 66 7.35 -2.32 -12.52
CA ALA A 66 8.80 -2.51 -12.55
C ALA A 66 9.37 -3.07 -11.24
N LEU A 67 8.68 -2.90 -10.10
CA LEU A 67 9.11 -3.43 -8.81
C LEU A 67 9.04 -4.96 -8.75
N GLU A 68 8.11 -5.60 -9.47
CA GLU A 68 7.96 -7.06 -9.49
C GLU A 68 9.20 -7.78 -10.07
N ARG A 69 10.00 -7.07 -10.87
CA ARG A 69 11.20 -7.61 -11.51
C ARG A 69 12.48 -7.29 -10.74
N LYS A 70 12.40 -6.50 -9.65
CA LYS A 70 13.57 -6.15 -8.84
C LYS A 70 13.94 -7.31 -7.93
N GLU A 71 15.24 -7.47 -7.72
CA GLU A 71 15.78 -8.42 -6.75
C GLU A 71 15.18 -8.14 -5.36
N THR A 72 14.62 -9.16 -4.74
CA THR A 72 14.13 -9.09 -3.35
C THR A 72 15.24 -9.59 -2.42
N ARG A 73 15.60 -8.77 -1.43
CA ARG A 73 16.58 -9.13 -0.40
C ARG A 73 15.89 -9.19 0.96
N CYS A 74 15.73 -10.39 1.49
CA CYS A 74 15.15 -10.63 2.80
C CYS A 74 15.76 -11.89 3.42
N THR A 75 15.80 -11.92 4.76
CA THR A 75 16.17 -13.11 5.53
C THR A 75 14.89 -13.75 6.05
N LEU A 76 14.66 -15.02 5.72
CA LEU A 76 13.51 -15.75 6.23
C LEU A 76 13.72 -16.11 7.71
N MET A 77 12.74 -15.79 8.55
CA MET A 77 12.73 -16.13 9.98
C MET A 77 11.64 -17.15 10.26
N ARG A 78 12.00 -18.31 10.82
CA ARG A 78 11.07 -19.39 11.18
C ARG A 78 10.60 -19.22 12.61
N LYS A 79 9.42 -19.76 12.94
CA LYS A 79 8.79 -19.64 14.27
C LYS A 79 9.68 -20.08 15.44
N SER A 80 10.61 -21.01 15.22
CA SER A 80 11.52 -21.55 16.23
C SER A 80 12.85 -20.80 16.34
N ASP A 81 13.13 -19.86 15.44
CA ASP A 81 14.41 -19.16 15.43
C ASP A 81 14.48 -18.15 16.58
N ASP A 82 15.69 -17.83 17.03
CA ASP A 82 15.91 -16.72 17.95
C ASP A 82 15.81 -15.38 17.19
N TRP A 83 14.58 -14.87 17.07
CA TRP A 83 14.31 -13.63 16.34
C TRP A 83 15.02 -12.42 16.94
N MET A 84 15.20 -12.40 18.27
CA MET A 84 15.86 -11.29 18.93
C MET A 84 17.33 -11.24 18.56
N LEU A 85 18.01 -12.39 18.59
CA LEU A 85 19.41 -12.48 18.19
C LEU A 85 19.59 -12.13 16.70
N MET A 86 18.80 -12.75 15.82
CA MET A 86 18.87 -12.49 14.37
C MET A 86 18.67 -11.01 14.01
N LEU A 87 17.66 -10.36 14.62
CA LEU A 87 17.39 -8.94 14.37
C LEU A 87 18.50 -8.05 14.94
N ARG A 88 18.99 -8.36 16.15
CA ARG A 88 20.09 -7.61 16.78
C ARG A 88 21.34 -7.65 15.92
N ASP A 89 21.80 -8.85 15.57
CA ASP A 89 23.02 -9.05 14.79
C ASP A 89 22.91 -8.32 13.44
N THR A 90 21.76 -8.45 12.76
CA THR A 90 21.51 -7.75 11.49
C THR A 90 21.58 -6.23 11.64
N ILE A 91 20.97 -5.67 12.69
CA ILE A 91 20.97 -4.22 12.94
C ILE A 91 22.39 -3.72 13.28
N GLU A 92 23.13 -4.46 14.11
CA GLU A 92 24.49 -4.13 14.51
C GLU A 92 25.45 -4.18 13.30
N ASP A 93 25.36 -5.23 12.49
CA ASP A 93 26.13 -5.38 11.26
C ASP A 93 25.84 -4.26 10.25
N MET A 94 24.56 -3.94 10.01
CA MET A 94 24.19 -2.83 9.13
C MET A 94 24.70 -1.50 9.67
N SER A 95 24.60 -1.27 10.97
CA SER A 95 25.08 -0.04 11.61
C SER A 95 26.59 0.11 11.45
N GLN A 96 27.35 -0.98 11.60
CA GLN A 96 28.80 -0.98 11.39
C GLN A 96 29.16 -0.68 9.94
N GLN A 97 28.55 -1.39 8.97
CA GLN A 97 28.78 -1.15 7.54
C GLN A 97 28.48 0.29 7.14
N TRP A 98 27.41 0.88 7.69
CA TRP A 98 27.08 2.28 7.45
C TRP A 98 28.15 3.23 8.02
N ARG A 99 28.63 3.01 9.24
CA ARG A 99 29.73 3.80 9.83
C ARG A 99 30.99 3.74 8.98
N ASP A 100 31.38 2.55 8.55
CA ASP A 100 32.59 2.34 7.76
C ASP A 100 32.48 3.03 6.39
N ARG A 101 31.31 2.95 5.73
CA ARG A 101 31.05 3.66 4.46
C ARG A 101 31.11 5.18 4.61
N PHE A 102 30.56 5.74 5.70
CA PHE A 102 30.61 7.19 5.92
C PHE A 102 32.01 7.69 6.24
N LEU A 103 32.79 6.93 7.02
CA LEU A 103 34.18 7.27 7.32
C LEU A 103 35.05 7.22 6.05
N ASN A 104 34.88 6.19 5.22
CA ASN A 104 35.63 6.03 3.97
C ASN A 104 35.20 7.00 2.86
N ALA A 105 34.03 7.65 2.96
CA ALA A 105 33.57 8.65 2.01
C ALA A 105 34.00 10.09 2.39
N ALA A 106 34.60 10.26 3.58
CA ALA A 106 35.10 11.54 4.09
C ALA A 106 36.62 11.71 3.92
N GLU A 107 37.31 10.70 3.39
CA GLU A 107 38.70 10.73 2.90
C GLU A 107 38.75 10.95 1.38
#